data_AF-A0AAU8C4Z8-F1
#
_entry.id   AF-A0AAU8C4Z8-F1
#
_cell.length_a   1.000
_cell.length_b   1.000
_cell.length_c   1.000
_cell.angle_alpha   90.00
_cell.angle_beta   90.00
_cell.angle_gamma   90.00
#
_symmetry.space_group_name_H-M   'P 1'
#
loop_
_entity.id
_entity.type
_entity.pdbx_description
1 polymer ?
#
loop_
_entity_poly.entity_id
_entity_poly.type
_entity_poly.pdbx_seq_one_letter_code
_entity_poly.pdbx_strand_id
1 'polypeptide(L)'
;MTLSSLQQARSIARPSREQMLNREFSVQQFWNQNRDLFERAWSEWQTENEAKLPQLDSSIFDPKLRAAVEQAWVDPTAEGAVKDLWEEVFPGVYRAQFFDVERLAALREYLDGVADADIPLRPPYGIVLNRGGAMLDPRSEGYLAAPGFQGFYREMMDAYMRPVSRLLFPDVVGYDTQTFGFSIRWQASKDTSLRPHSDASAVTLNINLNLPGEGYSGSAVSFIDPVSRRVEKLTFEPGTALIHHGSVPHASEPITEGERYNFVLWLYGQHGQIPHGSTPTPQISAKDRWSVPTEEFDNFAPF
;
A
#
# COMPACT_ATOMS: atom_id res chain seq x y z
N MET A 1 -34.48 -19.41 7.38
CA MET A 1 -33.26 -19.50 6.55
C MET A 1 -32.13 -18.87 7.35
N THR A 2 -31.00 -19.55 7.49
CA THR A 2 -29.78 -18.95 8.04
C THR A 2 -29.23 -17.95 7.04
N LEU A 3 -28.92 -16.73 7.49
CA LEU A 3 -28.29 -15.71 6.65
C LEU A 3 -26.91 -16.17 6.20
N SER A 4 -26.50 -15.80 4.99
CA SER A 4 -25.14 -16.05 4.51
C SER A 4 -24.12 -15.19 5.26
N SER A 5 -22.81 -15.47 5.12
CA SER A 5 -21.79 -14.68 5.82
C SER A 5 -21.78 -13.24 5.32
N LEU A 6 -21.98 -13.06 4.01
CA LEU A 6 -22.12 -11.75 3.38
C LEU A 6 -23.32 -10.96 3.92
N GLN A 7 -24.49 -11.60 4.02
CA GLN A 7 -25.69 -10.96 4.56
C GLN A 7 -25.53 -10.59 6.05
N GLN A 8 -24.91 -11.47 6.84
CA GLN A 8 -24.61 -11.21 8.25
C GLN A 8 -23.65 -10.01 8.39
N ALA A 9 -22.56 -9.98 7.62
CA ALA A 9 -21.60 -8.88 7.66
C ALA A 9 -22.22 -7.53 7.28
N ARG A 10 -23.12 -7.48 6.27
CA ARG A 10 -23.81 -6.26 5.86
C ARG A 10 -24.82 -5.73 6.89
N SER A 11 -25.41 -6.61 7.68
CA SER A 11 -26.44 -6.26 8.66
C SER A 11 -25.89 -5.89 10.05
N ILE A 12 -24.59 -6.07 10.30
CA ILE A 12 -24.01 -5.78 11.59
C ILE A 12 -23.96 -4.28 11.87
N ALA A 13 -24.30 -3.89 13.10
CA ALA A 13 -24.18 -2.50 13.53
C ALA A 13 -22.69 -2.10 13.60
N ARG A 14 -22.32 -1.07 12.84
CA ARG A 14 -20.94 -0.56 12.79
C ARG A 14 -20.68 0.39 13.96
N PRO A 15 -19.45 0.45 14.50
CA PRO A 15 -19.04 1.50 15.41
C PRO A 15 -19.28 2.88 14.79
N SER A 16 -19.71 3.84 15.61
CA SER A 16 -19.91 5.21 15.13
C SER A 16 -18.58 5.84 14.73
N ARG A 17 -18.65 6.88 13.88
CA ARG A 17 -17.47 7.66 13.49
C ARG A 17 -16.72 8.20 14.70
N GLU A 18 -17.43 8.69 15.70
CA GLU A 18 -16.85 9.24 16.92
C GLU A 18 -16.14 8.15 17.74
N GLN A 19 -16.75 6.97 17.87
CA GLN A 19 -16.14 5.85 18.57
C GLN A 19 -14.84 5.40 17.90
N MET A 20 -14.82 5.35 16.56
CA MET A 20 -13.63 5.05 15.78
C MET A 20 -12.54 6.13 15.97
N LEU A 21 -12.90 7.42 15.91
CA LEU A 21 -11.95 8.53 16.11
C LEU A 21 -11.36 8.53 17.53
N ASN A 22 -12.17 8.20 18.54
CA ASN A 22 -11.76 8.12 19.94
C ASN A 22 -11.03 6.81 20.27
N ARG A 23 -10.92 5.88 19.32
CA ARG A 23 -10.32 4.55 19.50
C ARG A 23 -10.90 3.82 20.72
N GLU A 24 -12.23 3.86 20.86
CA GLU A 24 -12.90 3.19 21.97
C GLU A 24 -12.62 1.68 21.96
N PHE A 25 -12.51 1.08 23.14
CA PHE A 25 -12.32 -0.35 23.29
C PHE A 25 -13.40 -1.18 22.58
N SER A 26 -14.63 -0.66 22.51
CA SER A 26 -15.74 -1.25 21.77
C SER A 26 -15.45 -1.44 20.27
N VAL A 27 -14.67 -0.56 19.66
CA VAL A 27 -14.26 -0.65 18.24
C VAL A 27 -13.28 -1.78 18.02
N GLN A 28 -12.30 -1.93 18.92
CA GLN A 28 -11.38 -3.06 18.89
C GLN A 28 -12.10 -4.39 19.05
N GLN A 29 -13.03 -4.47 20.01
CA GLN A 29 -13.85 -5.66 20.22
C GLN A 29 -14.69 -5.99 18.98
N PHE A 30 -15.27 -4.98 18.32
CA PHE A 30 -16.03 -5.16 17.09
C PHE A 30 -15.21 -5.84 16.00
N TRP A 31 -14.00 -5.37 15.70
CA TRP A 31 -13.16 -5.98 14.67
C TRP A 31 -12.72 -7.40 15.06
N ASN A 32 -12.28 -7.60 16.30
CA ASN A 32 -11.79 -8.89 16.76
C ASN A 32 -12.87 -9.97 16.79
N GLN A 33 -14.08 -9.64 17.24
CA GLN A 33 -15.20 -10.59 17.33
C GLN A 33 -15.76 -10.99 15.96
N ASN A 34 -15.59 -10.15 14.95
CA ASN A 34 -16.18 -10.35 13.63
C ASN A 34 -15.16 -10.70 12.55
N ARG A 35 -13.88 -10.92 12.90
CA ARG A 35 -12.80 -11.23 11.96
C ARG A 35 -13.17 -12.37 10.99
N ASP A 36 -13.45 -13.56 11.53
CA ASP A 36 -13.78 -14.75 10.72
C ASP A 36 -15.08 -14.58 9.91
N LEU A 37 -16.01 -13.74 10.40
CA LEU A 37 -17.22 -13.41 9.66
C LEU A 37 -16.88 -12.55 8.44
N PHE A 38 -16.06 -11.52 8.59
CA PHE A 38 -15.67 -10.63 7.51
C PHE A 38 -14.77 -11.31 6.48
N GLU A 39 -13.83 -12.16 6.90
CA GLU A 39 -13.02 -12.95 5.98
C GLU A 39 -13.87 -13.89 5.11
N ARG A 40 -14.88 -14.55 5.70
CA ARG A 40 -15.84 -15.37 4.96
C ARG A 40 -16.75 -14.52 4.07
N ALA A 41 -17.20 -13.36 4.53
CA ALA A 41 -18.03 -12.45 3.75
C ALA A 41 -17.29 -11.92 2.51
N TRP A 42 -16.01 -11.59 2.63
CA TRP A 42 -15.17 -11.18 1.50
C TRP A 42 -14.96 -12.32 0.49
N SER A 43 -14.74 -13.53 0.97
CA SER A 43 -14.63 -14.72 0.12
C SER A 43 -15.94 -14.96 -0.64
N GLU A 44 -17.08 -14.92 0.05
CA GLU A 44 -18.41 -15.07 -0.54
C GLU A 44 -18.73 -13.97 -1.56
N TRP A 45 -18.45 -12.71 -1.22
CA TRP A 45 -18.62 -11.56 -2.12
C TRP A 45 -17.80 -11.71 -3.40
N GLN A 46 -16.54 -12.13 -3.30
CA GLN A 46 -15.70 -12.32 -4.48
C GLN A 46 -16.25 -13.44 -5.36
N THR A 47 -16.68 -14.57 -4.79
CA THR A 47 -17.29 -15.67 -5.55
C THR A 47 -18.59 -15.26 -6.23
N GLU A 48 -19.48 -14.54 -5.54
CA GLU A 48 -20.75 -14.06 -6.12
C GLU A 48 -20.55 -13.06 -7.27
N ASN A 49 -19.41 -12.35 -7.27
CA ASN A 49 -19.11 -11.31 -8.25
C ASN A 49 -17.97 -11.69 -9.22
N GLU A 50 -17.49 -12.94 -9.20
CA GLU A 50 -16.32 -13.38 -9.98
C GLU A 50 -16.47 -13.11 -11.49
N ALA A 51 -17.67 -13.30 -12.03
CA ALA A 51 -17.95 -13.04 -13.44
C ALA A 51 -18.02 -11.56 -13.82
N LYS A 52 -18.09 -10.65 -12.83
CA LYS A 52 -18.21 -9.20 -13.02
C LYS A 52 -16.94 -8.46 -12.60
N LEU A 53 -16.23 -8.95 -11.59
CA LEU A 53 -15.03 -8.32 -11.08
C LEU A 53 -13.87 -8.50 -12.07
N PRO A 54 -13.10 -7.44 -12.33
CA PRO A 54 -11.85 -7.58 -13.04
C PRO A 54 -10.91 -8.54 -12.32
N GLN A 55 -10.19 -9.34 -13.10
CA GLN A 55 -9.14 -10.21 -12.55
C GLN A 55 -7.93 -9.35 -12.20
N LEU A 56 -7.44 -9.49 -10.96
CA LEU A 56 -6.22 -8.85 -10.52
C LEU A 56 -5.06 -9.81 -10.74
N ASP A 57 -4.31 -9.60 -11.82
CA ASP A 57 -3.15 -10.40 -12.21
C ASP A 57 -1.96 -9.49 -12.55
N SER A 58 -0.84 -10.10 -12.95
CA SER A 58 0.38 -9.36 -13.26
C SER A 58 0.23 -8.34 -14.39
N SER A 59 -0.83 -8.42 -15.21
CA SER A 59 -1.13 -7.39 -16.23
C SER A 59 -1.44 -6.02 -15.69
N ILE A 60 -1.70 -5.88 -14.39
CA ILE A 60 -1.88 -4.58 -13.76
C ILE A 60 -0.55 -3.83 -13.62
N PHE A 61 0.58 -4.52 -13.50
CA PHE A 61 1.90 -3.89 -13.43
C PHE A 61 2.33 -3.37 -14.81
N ASP A 62 3.08 -2.26 -14.82
CA ASP A 62 3.60 -1.67 -16.05
C ASP A 62 4.36 -2.74 -16.88
N PRO A 63 4.11 -2.86 -18.19
CA PRO A 63 4.68 -3.94 -18.99
C PRO A 63 6.21 -3.95 -19.02
N LYS A 64 6.88 -2.80 -18.92
CA LYS A 64 8.35 -2.73 -18.86
C LYS A 64 8.85 -3.16 -17.49
N LEU A 65 8.23 -2.66 -16.43
CA LEU A 65 8.57 -3.05 -15.06
C LEU A 65 8.35 -4.54 -14.83
N ARG A 66 7.18 -5.06 -15.20
CA ARG A 66 6.85 -6.49 -15.12
C ARG A 66 7.88 -7.33 -15.86
N ALA A 67 8.19 -7.02 -17.12
CA ALA A 67 9.14 -7.80 -17.89
C ALA A 67 10.55 -7.82 -17.25
N ALA A 68 11.00 -6.68 -16.73
CA ALA A 68 12.29 -6.60 -16.04
C ALA A 68 12.30 -7.39 -14.72
N VAL A 69 11.22 -7.31 -13.94
CA VAL A 69 11.04 -8.04 -12.67
C VAL A 69 10.96 -9.54 -12.91
N GLU A 70 10.14 -10.00 -13.85
CA GLU A 70 10.01 -11.41 -14.23
C GLU A 70 11.36 -11.98 -14.70
N GLN A 71 12.09 -11.23 -15.52
CA GLN A 71 13.43 -11.64 -15.96
C GLN A 71 14.43 -11.71 -14.81
N ALA A 72 14.37 -10.79 -13.84
CA ALA A 72 15.26 -10.80 -12.68
C ALA A 72 14.93 -11.93 -11.68
N TRP A 73 13.67 -12.37 -11.61
CA TRP A 73 13.33 -13.60 -10.87
C TRP A 73 13.87 -14.87 -11.53
N VAL A 74 13.99 -14.90 -12.87
CA VAL A 74 14.58 -16.01 -13.62
C VAL A 74 16.11 -15.98 -13.58
N ASP A 75 16.70 -14.81 -13.80
CA ASP A 75 18.14 -14.54 -13.74
C ASP A 75 18.39 -13.26 -12.92
N PRO A 76 18.68 -13.38 -11.61
CA PRO A 76 18.91 -12.22 -10.76
C PRO A 76 20.03 -11.29 -11.23
N THR A 77 20.96 -11.76 -12.06
CA THR A 77 22.02 -10.90 -12.61
C THR A 77 21.48 -9.85 -13.60
N ALA A 78 20.26 -10.03 -14.10
CA ALA A 78 19.57 -9.07 -14.96
C ALA A 78 18.90 -7.90 -14.21
N GLU A 79 19.03 -7.82 -12.88
CA GLU A 79 18.41 -6.78 -12.02
C GLU A 79 18.74 -5.34 -12.40
N GLY A 80 19.82 -5.11 -13.17
CA GLY A 80 20.15 -3.80 -13.73
C GLY A 80 19.02 -3.20 -14.55
N ALA A 81 18.29 -4.02 -15.32
CA ALA A 81 17.16 -3.57 -16.12
C ALA A 81 15.99 -3.07 -15.25
N VAL A 82 15.85 -3.60 -14.02
CA VAL A 82 14.86 -3.12 -13.05
C VAL A 82 15.32 -1.78 -12.49
N LYS A 83 16.59 -1.67 -12.09
CA LYS A 83 17.16 -0.43 -11.55
C LYS A 83 17.03 0.74 -12.53
N ASP A 84 17.27 0.50 -13.82
CA ASP A 84 17.22 1.54 -14.86
C ASP A 84 15.82 2.14 -15.07
N LEU A 85 14.76 1.49 -14.57
CA LEU A 85 13.39 2.00 -14.61
C LEU A 85 13.07 2.96 -13.44
N TRP A 86 13.91 3.01 -12.41
CA TRP A 86 13.73 3.85 -11.23
C TRP A 86 14.63 5.09 -11.30
N GLU A 87 14.01 6.24 -11.53
CA GLU A 87 14.70 7.53 -11.59
C GLU A 87 14.79 8.16 -10.20
N GLU A 88 15.99 8.55 -9.76
CA GLU A 88 16.16 9.33 -8.53
C GLU A 88 15.71 10.78 -8.77
N VAL A 89 14.57 11.15 -8.18
CA VAL A 89 13.94 12.47 -8.36
C VAL A 89 14.23 13.43 -7.21
N PHE A 90 14.67 12.89 -6.07
CA PHE A 90 15.17 13.61 -4.90
C PHE A 90 16.14 12.67 -4.16
N PRO A 91 17.13 13.16 -3.39
CA PRO A 91 18.08 12.27 -2.71
C PRO A 91 17.39 11.16 -1.91
N GLY A 92 17.62 9.90 -2.33
CA GLY A 92 17.01 8.71 -1.72
C GLY A 92 15.51 8.52 -2.00
N VAL A 93 14.95 9.21 -3.00
CA VAL A 93 13.56 9.08 -3.45
C VAL A 93 13.55 8.76 -4.94
N TYR A 94 13.00 7.61 -5.29
CA TYR A 94 12.95 7.12 -6.66
C TYR A 94 11.53 7.07 -7.20
N ARG A 95 11.39 7.28 -8.50
CA ARG A 95 10.12 7.28 -9.24
C ARG A 95 10.15 6.24 -10.35
N ALA A 96 9.05 5.53 -10.54
CA ALA A 96 8.84 4.65 -11.70
C ALA A 96 7.35 4.58 -12.09
N GLN A 97 7.08 4.27 -13.36
CA GLN A 97 5.75 3.79 -13.76
C GLN A 97 5.59 2.38 -13.19
N PHE A 98 4.66 2.20 -12.26
CA PHE A 98 4.51 0.95 -11.51
C PHE A 98 3.34 0.12 -12.02
N PHE A 99 2.19 0.77 -12.25
CA PHE A 99 1.02 0.14 -12.87
C PHE A 99 0.89 0.53 -14.33
N ASP A 100 0.40 -0.40 -15.13
CA ASP A 100 0.00 -0.14 -16.51
C ASP A 100 -1.23 0.77 -16.50
N VAL A 101 -1.10 1.95 -17.11
CA VAL A 101 -2.16 2.97 -17.18
C VAL A 101 -3.42 2.43 -17.87
N GLU A 102 -3.28 1.56 -18.87
CA GLU A 102 -4.41 0.96 -19.59
C GLU A 102 -5.15 -0.09 -18.74
N ARG A 103 -4.46 -0.68 -17.76
CA ARG A 103 -4.97 -1.74 -16.89
C ARG A 103 -5.35 -1.22 -15.50
N LEU A 104 -4.95 0.01 -15.15
CA LEU A 104 -5.28 0.65 -13.89
C LEU A 104 -6.81 0.77 -13.66
N ALA A 105 -7.58 0.92 -14.73
CA ALA A 105 -9.04 0.90 -14.68
C ALA A 105 -9.60 -0.40 -14.07
N ALA A 106 -8.99 -1.56 -14.35
CA ALA A 106 -9.40 -2.84 -13.77
C ALA A 106 -9.18 -2.86 -12.26
N LEU A 107 -8.04 -2.35 -11.79
CA LEU A 107 -7.77 -2.22 -10.36
C LEU A 107 -8.73 -1.25 -9.68
N ARG A 108 -9.00 -0.08 -10.30
CA ARG A 108 -9.95 0.89 -9.75
C ARG A 108 -11.38 0.36 -9.71
N GLU A 109 -11.85 -0.30 -10.77
CA GLU A 109 -13.17 -0.95 -10.80
C GLU A 109 -13.31 -2.03 -9.72
N TYR A 110 -12.25 -2.83 -9.49
CA TYR A 110 -12.24 -3.79 -8.39
C TYR A 110 -12.38 -3.09 -7.03
N LEU A 111 -11.61 -2.03 -6.78
CA LEU A 111 -11.66 -1.27 -5.52
C LEU A 111 -12.98 -0.51 -5.32
N ASP A 112 -13.61 -0.06 -6.40
CA ASP A 112 -14.94 0.54 -6.35
C ASP A 112 -15.99 -0.53 -6.00
N GLY A 113 -15.88 -1.73 -6.57
CA GLY A 113 -16.68 -2.89 -6.16
C GLY A 113 -16.51 -3.26 -4.68
N VAL A 114 -15.28 -3.15 -4.15
CA VAL A 114 -14.99 -3.31 -2.72
C VAL A 114 -15.70 -2.25 -1.88
N ALA A 115 -15.65 -0.98 -2.31
CA ALA A 115 -16.33 0.10 -1.60
C ALA A 115 -17.86 -0.08 -1.60
N ASP A 116 -18.42 -0.59 -2.69
CA ASP A 116 -19.86 -0.86 -2.85
C ASP A 116 -20.31 -2.18 -2.21
N ALA A 117 -19.37 -3.03 -1.77
CA ALA A 117 -19.67 -4.34 -1.20
C ALA A 117 -20.49 -4.25 0.10
N ASP A 118 -20.43 -3.12 0.80
CA ASP A 118 -21.06 -2.84 2.09
C ASP A 118 -20.65 -3.83 3.20
N ILE A 119 -19.48 -4.44 3.06
CA ILE A 119 -18.82 -5.23 4.09
C ILE A 119 -18.01 -4.28 4.98
N PRO A 120 -18.06 -4.40 6.32
CA PRO A 120 -17.24 -3.59 7.20
C PRO A 120 -15.75 -3.68 6.85
N LEU A 121 -15.15 -2.52 6.59
CA LEU A 121 -13.75 -2.36 6.21
C LEU A 121 -13.14 -1.22 7.03
N ARG A 122 -11.99 -1.45 7.66
CA ARG A 122 -11.33 -0.46 8.53
C ARG A 122 -10.58 0.55 7.67
N PRO A 123 -10.87 1.86 7.78
CA PRO A 123 -10.10 2.89 7.11
C PRO A 123 -8.77 3.17 7.84
N PRO A 124 -7.76 3.75 7.18
CA PRO A 124 -6.52 4.19 7.84
C PRO A 124 -6.73 5.29 8.86
N TYR A 125 -6.10 5.12 10.03
CA TYR A 125 -6.03 6.13 11.08
C TYR A 125 -5.07 7.26 10.68
N GLY A 126 -5.38 8.49 11.11
CA GLY A 126 -4.48 9.66 10.95
C GLY A 126 -4.93 10.66 9.89
N ILE A 127 -5.77 10.26 8.95
CA ILE A 127 -6.45 11.15 7.99
C ILE A 127 -7.94 11.01 8.25
N VAL A 128 -8.48 11.85 9.14
CA VAL A 128 -9.91 12.01 9.52
C VAL A 128 -10.87 10.99 8.88
N LEU A 129 -10.75 9.70 9.26
CA LEU A 129 -11.40 8.53 8.64
C LEU A 129 -11.64 8.68 7.13
N ASN A 130 -10.60 8.42 6.35
CA ASN A 130 -10.66 8.45 4.89
C ASN A 130 -11.81 7.59 4.36
N ARG A 131 -12.81 8.23 3.74
CA ARG A 131 -14.00 7.55 3.20
C ARG A 131 -13.64 6.89 1.87
N GLY A 132 -13.25 5.63 1.93
CA GLY A 132 -12.88 4.82 0.76
C GLY A 132 -11.49 4.21 0.84
N GLY A 133 -10.72 4.55 1.87
CA GLY A 133 -9.49 3.83 2.22
C GLY A 133 -9.77 2.49 2.90
N ALA A 134 -8.82 1.56 2.78
CA ALA A 134 -8.90 0.22 3.32
C ALA A 134 -7.55 -0.21 3.91
N MET A 135 -7.59 -0.93 5.03
CA MET A 135 -6.45 -1.73 5.46
C MET A 135 -6.24 -2.90 4.48
N LEU A 136 -5.00 -3.13 4.06
CA LEU A 136 -4.65 -4.14 3.04
C LEU A 136 -3.90 -5.34 3.63
N ASP A 137 -3.14 -5.14 4.71
CA ASP A 137 -2.37 -6.21 5.35
C ASP A 137 -3.30 -7.15 6.17
N PRO A 138 -3.21 -8.50 6.00
CA PRO A 138 -4.00 -9.49 6.75
C PRO A 138 -3.98 -9.41 8.27
N ARG A 139 -2.95 -8.79 8.84
CA ARG A 139 -2.82 -8.63 10.29
C ARG A 139 -3.55 -7.41 10.81
N SER A 140 -3.98 -6.53 9.92
CA SER A 140 -4.76 -5.35 10.28
C SER A 140 -6.20 -5.74 10.60
N GLU A 141 -6.75 -5.17 11.65
CA GLU A 141 -8.18 -5.26 11.95
C GLU A 141 -9.02 -4.81 10.74
N GLY A 142 -10.07 -5.55 10.37
CA GLY A 142 -10.99 -5.14 9.30
C GLY A 142 -10.34 -4.91 7.94
N TYR A 143 -9.29 -5.66 7.61
CA TYR A 143 -8.61 -5.59 6.31
C TYR A 143 -9.49 -6.09 5.15
N LEU A 144 -9.10 -5.73 3.92
CA LEU A 144 -9.71 -6.24 2.69
C LEU A 144 -9.34 -7.71 2.50
N ALA A 145 -10.15 -8.62 3.01
CA ALA A 145 -9.84 -10.05 3.04
C ALA A 145 -10.22 -10.82 1.76
N ALA A 146 -10.57 -10.12 0.67
CA ALA A 146 -10.93 -10.76 -0.59
C ALA A 146 -9.74 -11.59 -1.13
N PRO A 147 -9.89 -12.91 -1.37
CA PRO A 147 -8.75 -13.78 -1.66
C PRO A 147 -7.92 -13.37 -2.89
N GLY A 148 -8.58 -12.87 -3.94
CA GLY A 148 -7.94 -12.40 -5.17
C GLY A 148 -7.10 -11.15 -4.90
N PHE A 149 -7.66 -10.18 -4.17
CA PHE A 149 -6.91 -9.00 -3.73
C PHE A 149 -5.72 -9.37 -2.85
N GLN A 150 -5.89 -10.30 -1.91
CA GLN A 150 -4.81 -10.75 -1.04
C GLN A 150 -3.70 -11.49 -1.80
N GLY A 151 -4.04 -12.19 -2.89
CA GLY A 151 -3.05 -12.71 -3.84
C GLY A 151 -2.26 -11.60 -4.51
N PHE A 152 -2.96 -10.62 -5.09
CA PHE A 152 -2.35 -9.46 -5.75
C PHE A 152 -1.49 -8.61 -4.81
N TYR A 153 -1.94 -8.38 -3.57
CA TYR A 153 -1.17 -7.68 -2.54
C TYR A 153 0.14 -8.40 -2.23
N ARG A 154 0.10 -9.73 -2.03
CA ARG A 154 1.34 -10.51 -1.80
C ARG A 154 2.28 -10.45 -3.00
N GLU A 155 1.77 -10.57 -4.23
CA GLU A 155 2.59 -10.43 -5.43
C GLU A 155 3.28 -9.06 -5.48
N MET A 156 2.55 -7.98 -5.24
CA MET A 156 3.09 -6.62 -5.20
C MET A 156 4.17 -6.44 -4.12
N MET A 157 3.98 -7.02 -2.92
CA MET A 157 4.98 -6.91 -1.86
C MET A 157 6.21 -7.79 -2.13
N ASP A 158 6.01 -9.07 -2.43
CA ASP A 158 7.07 -10.07 -2.49
C ASP A 158 7.81 -10.06 -3.83
N ALA A 159 7.09 -9.99 -4.95
CA ALA A 159 7.71 -10.06 -6.28
C ALA A 159 8.27 -8.71 -6.75
N TYR A 160 7.71 -7.58 -6.27
CA TYR A 160 8.10 -6.25 -6.72
C TYR A 160 8.76 -5.43 -5.60
N MET A 161 8.01 -5.06 -4.55
CA MET A 161 8.49 -4.05 -3.59
C MET A 161 9.76 -4.50 -2.84
N ARG A 162 9.82 -5.73 -2.31
CA ARG A 162 10.99 -6.23 -1.56
C ARG A 162 12.28 -6.25 -2.38
N PRO A 163 12.37 -6.94 -3.54
CA PRO A 163 13.62 -6.99 -4.29
C PRO A 163 14.04 -5.62 -4.82
N VAL A 164 13.09 -4.78 -5.26
CA VAL A 164 13.37 -3.40 -5.67
C VAL A 164 13.93 -2.58 -4.49
N SER A 165 13.35 -2.73 -3.30
CA SER A 165 13.82 -2.05 -2.10
C SER A 165 15.26 -2.40 -1.76
N ARG A 166 15.62 -3.70 -1.79
CA ARG A 166 17.00 -4.14 -1.52
C ARG A 166 17.99 -3.68 -2.60
N LEU A 167 17.52 -3.50 -3.84
CA LEU A 167 18.33 -3.03 -4.96
C LEU A 167 18.63 -1.53 -4.88
N LEU A 168 17.64 -0.73 -4.49
CA LEU A 168 17.76 0.73 -4.35
C LEU A 168 18.36 1.14 -2.99
N PHE A 169 18.06 0.38 -1.94
CA PHE A 169 18.41 0.68 -0.55
C PHE A 169 19.02 -0.56 0.13
N PRO A 170 20.31 -0.87 -0.09
CA PRO A 170 20.83 -2.15 0.35
C PRO A 170 20.92 -2.33 1.88
N ASP A 171 20.86 -1.24 2.66
CA ASP A 171 20.80 -1.24 4.12
C ASP A 171 19.45 -1.75 4.69
N VAL A 172 18.42 -1.91 3.86
CA VAL A 172 17.11 -2.42 4.28
C VAL A 172 17.06 -3.94 4.39
N VAL A 173 18.07 -4.65 3.89
CA VAL A 173 18.14 -6.11 3.94
C VAL A 173 18.11 -6.56 5.41
N GLY A 174 17.10 -7.36 5.76
CA GLY A 174 16.85 -7.81 7.14
C GLY A 174 15.85 -6.91 7.90
N TYR A 175 15.46 -5.78 7.31
CA TYR A 175 14.41 -4.88 7.79
C TYR A 175 13.23 -4.84 6.82
N ASP A 176 13.04 -5.92 6.07
CA ASP A 176 12.03 -6.05 5.03
C ASP A 176 11.39 -7.44 5.10
N THR A 177 11.13 -7.95 6.30
CA THR A 177 10.48 -9.26 6.51
C THR A 177 8.97 -9.11 6.66
N GLN A 178 8.52 -7.98 7.20
CA GLN A 178 7.14 -7.64 7.43
C GLN A 178 6.62 -6.67 6.35
N THR A 179 5.31 -6.64 6.14
CA THR A 179 4.65 -5.70 5.24
C THR A 179 3.63 -4.84 5.99
N PHE A 180 3.17 -3.75 5.42
CA PHE A 180 1.96 -3.08 5.88
C PHE A 180 1.41 -2.29 4.69
N GLY A 181 0.11 -2.13 4.60
CA GLY A 181 -0.48 -1.44 3.47
C GLY A 181 -1.85 -0.91 3.77
N PHE A 182 -2.13 0.27 3.25
CA PHE A 182 -3.46 0.87 3.25
C PHE A 182 -3.71 1.63 1.95
N SER A 183 -4.98 1.73 1.56
CA SER A 183 -5.41 2.65 0.51
C SER A 183 -5.95 3.95 1.11
N ILE A 184 -5.83 5.05 0.36
CA ILE A 184 -6.31 6.38 0.72
C ILE A 184 -7.06 6.98 -0.47
N ARG A 185 -8.17 7.68 -0.22
CA ARG A 185 -8.84 8.60 -1.15
C ARG A 185 -8.87 10.01 -0.57
N TRP A 186 -7.96 10.87 -0.98
CA TRP A 186 -7.97 12.28 -0.62
C TRP A 186 -9.11 13.00 -1.33
N GLN A 187 -9.82 13.89 -0.62
CA GLN A 187 -10.89 14.72 -1.18
C GLN A 187 -10.71 16.18 -0.76
N ALA A 188 -10.82 17.09 -1.75
CA ALA A 188 -10.91 18.52 -1.49
C ALA A 188 -12.00 18.81 -0.45
N SER A 189 -11.75 19.75 0.47
CA SER A 189 -12.62 20.19 1.59
C SER A 189 -12.81 19.25 2.79
N LYS A 190 -12.36 18.00 2.72
CA LYS A 190 -12.49 17.04 3.84
C LYS A 190 -11.18 16.72 4.53
N ASP A 191 -10.10 16.70 3.75
CA ASP A 191 -8.79 16.31 4.24
C ASP A 191 -7.88 17.53 4.43
N THR A 192 -7.16 17.54 5.54
CA THR A 192 -6.10 18.51 5.83
C THR A 192 -4.76 17.94 5.44
N SER A 193 -3.77 18.81 5.18
CA SER A 193 -2.37 18.41 5.00
C SER A 193 -1.91 17.46 6.10
N LEU A 194 -1.08 16.47 5.75
CA LEU A 194 -0.26 15.78 6.73
C LEU A 194 0.95 16.63 7.04
N ARG A 195 1.11 16.96 8.32
CA ARG A 195 2.29 17.70 8.79
C ARG A 195 3.57 16.92 8.43
N PRO A 196 4.72 17.61 8.30
CA PRO A 196 6.00 16.93 8.14
C PRO A 196 6.18 15.79 9.14
N HIS A 197 6.45 14.59 8.64
CA HIS A 197 6.66 13.37 9.41
C HIS A 197 7.66 12.45 8.71
N SER A 198 8.05 11.39 9.40
CA SER A 198 8.70 10.21 8.85
C SER A 198 7.76 9.02 9.02
N ASP A 199 7.88 8.02 8.17
CA ASP A 199 7.14 6.77 8.31
C ASP A 199 7.86 5.82 9.26
N ALA A 200 7.08 4.98 9.95
CA ALA A 200 7.59 3.89 10.78
C ALA A 200 7.91 2.66 9.91
N SER A 201 8.64 2.87 8.81
CA SER A 201 8.98 1.86 7.82
C SER A 201 10.48 1.91 7.50
N ALA A 202 11.03 0.78 7.06
CA ALA A 202 12.33 0.74 6.41
C ALA A 202 12.24 1.39 5.02
N VAL A 203 11.19 1.05 4.28
CA VAL A 203 10.87 1.60 2.96
C VAL A 203 9.37 1.86 2.87
N THR A 204 9.01 2.99 2.29
CA THR A 204 7.65 3.35 1.88
C THR A 204 7.55 3.39 0.35
N LEU A 205 6.49 2.79 -0.18
CA LEU A 205 6.09 2.85 -1.58
C LEU A 205 4.69 3.51 -1.65
N ASN A 206 4.59 4.63 -2.34
CA ASN A 206 3.34 5.37 -2.55
C ASN A 206 2.99 5.37 -4.03
N ILE A 207 1.84 4.80 -4.39
CA ILE A 207 1.44 4.59 -5.78
C ILE A 207 0.14 5.34 -6.05
N ASN A 208 0.08 6.09 -7.14
CA ASN A 208 -1.13 6.77 -7.57
C ASN A 208 -2.05 5.85 -8.36
N LEU A 209 -3.33 5.83 -7.98
CA LEU A 209 -4.38 5.00 -8.57
C LEU A 209 -5.39 5.80 -9.39
N ASN A 210 -5.28 7.13 -9.47
CA ASN A 210 -6.12 7.95 -10.35
C ASN A 210 -6.05 7.45 -11.79
N LEU A 211 -7.19 7.45 -12.48
CA LEU A 211 -7.26 7.14 -13.90
C LEU A 211 -6.87 8.35 -14.76
N PRO A 212 -6.45 8.14 -16.03
CA PRO A 212 -6.31 9.24 -16.97
C PRO A 212 -7.58 10.10 -17.04
N GLY A 213 -7.42 11.41 -16.84
CA GLY A 213 -8.54 12.37 -16.79
C GLY A 213 -9.08 12.65 -15.39
N GLU A 214 -8.74 11.86 -14.37
CA GLU A 214 -9.05 12.14 -12.96
C GLU A 214 -8.00 13.06 -12.33
N GLY A 215 -7.92 14.30 -12.82
CA GLY A 215 -6.98 15.29 -12.31
C GLY A 215 -7.30 15.75 -10.88
N TYR A 216 -6.26 16.15 -10.16
CA TYR A 216 -6.35 16.82 -8.86
C TYR A 216 -5.34 17.98 -8.78
N SER A 217 -5.65 18.98 -7.95
CA SER A 217 -4.77 20.12 -7.69
C SER A 217 -4.30 20.09 -6.24
N GLY A 218 -3.06 20.51 -5.98
CA GLY A 218 -2.42 20.36 -4.67
C GLY A 218 -1.97 18.92 -4.43
N SER A 219 -2.04 18.44 -3.18
CA SER A 219 -1.70 17.06 -2.78
C SER A 219 -0.30 16.56 -3.17
N ALA A 220 0.62 17.43 -3.58
CA ALA A 220 2.01 17.05 -3.79
C ALA A 220 2.62 16.49 -2.49
N VAL A 221 3.56 15.56 -2.62
CA VAL A 221 4.38 15.11 -1.49
C VAL A 221 5.63 15.96 -1.46
N SER A 222 5.78 16.72 -0.38
CA SER A 222 6.91 17.61 -0.11
C SER A 222 7.99 16.83 0.62
N PHE A 223 9.05 16.43 -0.07
CA PHE A 223 10.23 15.79 0.52
C PHE A 223 11.20 16.84 1.04
N ILE A 224 11.76 16.61 2.24
CA ILE A 224 12.58 17.58 2.95
C ILE A 224 13.95 16.97 3.22
N ASP A 225 15.00 17.59 2.71
CA ASP A 225 16.37 17.21 3.01
C ASP A 225 16.73 17.72 4.42
N PRO A 226 17.03 16.83 5.38
CA PRO A 226 17.34 17.24 6.75
C PRO A 226 18.64 18.04 6.86
N VAL A 227 19.57 17.87 5.93
CA VAL A 227 20.89 18.52 5.89
C VAL A 227 20.81 19.86 5.18
N SER A 228 20.38 19.87 3.91
CA SER A 228 20.35 21.11 3.11
C SER A 228 19.12 21.98 3.35
N ARG A 229 18.08 21.44 3.99
CA ARG A 229 16.74 22.06 4.14
C ARG A 229 16.03 22.33 2.81
N ARG A 230 16.52 21.77 1.70
CA ARG A 230 15.81 21.78 0.42
C ARG A 230 14.47 21.06 0.57
N VAL A 231 13.44 21.64 -0.01
CA VAL A 231 12.12 21.02 -0.12
C VAL A 231 11.80 20.84 -1.59
N GLU A 232 11.45 19.62 -1.98
CA GLU A 232 11.02 19.28 -3.34
C GLU A 232 9.58 18.78 -3.33
N LYS A 233 8.74 19.31 -4.23
CA LYS A 233 7.33 18.95 -4.33
C LYS A 233 7.14 17.98 -5.49
N LEU A 234 6.79 16.75 -5.19
CA LEU A 234 6.57 15.71 -6.18
C LEU A 234 5.08 15.41 -6.33
N THR A 235 4.61 15.42 -7.58
CA THR A 235 3.26 14.98 -7.98
C THR A 235 3.31 13.59 -8.58
N PHE A 236 2.14 12.98 -8.70
CA PHE A 236 2.02 11.61 -9.19
C PHE A 236 1.12 11.60 -10.42
N GLU A 237 1.62 11.04 -11.52
CA GLU A 237 0.80 10.68 -12.67
C GLU A 237 0.09 9.34 -12.41
N PRO A 238 -1.00 9.00 -13.14
CA PRO A 238 -1.66 7.70 -13.07
C PRO A 238 -0.69 6.51 -13.09
N GLY A 239 -0.79 5.63 -12.10
CA GLY A 239 0.02 4.40 -11.98
C GLY A 239 1.50 4.62 -11.60
N THR A 240 1.94 5.87 -11.41
CA THR A 240 3.31 6.18 -10.99
C THR A 240 3.48 5.92 -9.49
N ALA A 241 4.64 5.37 -9.13
CA ALA A 241 5.04 5.17 -7.75
C ALA A 241 6.23 6.06 -7.34
N LEU A 242 6.26 6.46 -6.07
CA LEU A 242 7.44 6.97 -5.39
C LEU A 242 7.86 5.97 -4.31
N ILE A 243 9.15 5.64 -4.26
CA ILE A 243 9.74 4.77 -3.24
C ILE A 243 10.88 5.49 -2.53
N HIS A 244 10.92 5.40 -1.20
CA HIS A 244 11.92 6.06 -0.37
C HIS A 244 12.06 5.34 0.98
N HIS A 245 13.15 5.59 1.71
CA HIS A 245 13.22 5.19 3.11
C HIS A 245 12.13 5.87 3.94
N GLY A 246 11.56 5.16 4.91
CA GLY A 246 10.58 5.76 5.83
C GLY A 246 11.16 6.91 6.66
N SER A 247 12.47 6.91 6.88
CA SER A 247 13.20 7.98 7.57
C SER A 247 13.26 9.31 6.82
N VAL A 248 12.97 9.33 5.51
CA VAL A 248 12.96 10.57 4.71
C VAL A 248 11.81 11.47 5.18
N PRO A 249 12.10 12.65 5.74
CA PRO A 249 11.04 13.54 6.21
C PRO A 249 10.22 14.07 5.03
N HIS A 250 8.90 13.96 5.12
CA HIS A 250 8.00 14.41 4.08
C HIS A 250 6.65 14.89 4.62
N ALA A 251 5.91 15.63 3.80
CA ALA A 251 4.58 16.14 4.11
C ALA A 251 3.65 15.96 2.90
N SER A 252 2.35 15.80 3.15
CA SER A 252 1.34 15.84 2.09
C SER A 252 0.71 17.21 2.07
N GLU A 253 0.87 17.94 0.97
CA GLU A 253 0.23 19.24 0.77
C GLU A 253 -1.30 19.08 0.77
N PRO A 254 -2.07 20.12 1.15
CA PRO A 254 -3.52 20.08 1.04
C PRO A 254 -3.95 19.78 -0.41
N ILE A 255 -4.95 18.91 -0.57
CA ILE A 255 -5.66 18.79 -1.84
C ILE A 255 -6.65 19.95 -1.95
N THR A 256 -6.61 20.68 -3.07
CA THR A 256 -7.45 21.87 -3.27
C THR A 256 -8.60 21.60 -4.23
N GLU A 257 -8.44 20.65 -5.15
CA GLU A 257 -9.44 20.27 -6.14
C GLU A 257 -9.34 18.77 -6.47
N GLY A 258 -10.46 18.17 -6.88
CA GLY A 258 -10.51 16.76 -7.28
C GLY A 258 -10.34 15.78 -6.13
N GLU A 259 -9.93 14.56 -6.48
CA GLU A 259 -9.67 13.46 -5.57
C GLU A 259 -8.38 12.75 -5.95
N ARG A 260 -7.64 12.27 -4.95
CA ARG A 260 -6.39 11.54 -5.18
C ARG A 260 -6.45 10.17 -4.51
N TYR A 261 -6.26 9.11 -5.29
CA TYR A 261 -6.34 7.73 -4.83
C TYR A 261 -4.93 7.13 -4.75
N ASN A 262 -4.59 6.51 -3.63
CA ASN A 262 -3.25 5.94 -3.45
C ASN A 262 -3.28 4.60 -2.74
N PHE A 263 -2.30 3.77 -3.08
CA PHE A 263 -1.75 2.80 -2.14
C PHE A 263 -0.53 3.40 -1.44
N VAL A 264 -0.42 3.13 -0.14
CA VAL A 264 0.78 3.37 0.64
C VAL A 264 1.16 2.03 1.28
N LEU A 265 2.36 1.58 0.98
CA LEU A 265 2.85 0.25 1.30
C LEU A 265 4.19 0.37 1.99
N TRP A 266 4.40 -0.39 3.05
CA TRP A 266 5.58 -0.35 3.89
C TRP A 266 6.25 -1.71 3.97
N LEU A 267 7.57 -1.68 4.08
CA LEU A 267 8.40 -2.79 4.53
C LEU A 267 9.06 -2.41 5.86
N TYR A 268 9.17 -3.37 6.77
CA TYR A 268 9.88 -3.25 8.04
C TYR A 268 10.34 -4.64 8.52
N GLY A 269 11.23 -4.68 9.51
CA GLY A 269 11.71 -5.90 10.13
C GLY A 269 10.76 -6.41 11.22
N GLN A 270 11.04 -7.60 11.75
CA GLN A 270 10.26 -8.20 12.83
C GLN A 270 10.13 -7.23 14.02
N HIS A 271 8.99 -7.24 14.67
CA HIS A 271 8.67 -6.40 15.82
C HIS A 271 8.81 -4.89 15.55
N GLY A 272 8.60 -4.45 14.30
CA GLY A 272 8.63 -3.04 13.91
C GLY A 272 10.04 -2.47 13.71
N GLN A 273 11.05 -3.32 13.52
CA GLN A 273 12.42 -2.86 13.33
C GLN A 273 12.61 -2.10 12.01
N ILE A 274 13.42 -1.04 12.04
CA ILE A 274 13.81 -0.26 10.86
C ILE A 274 15.32 -0.02 10.88
N PRO A 275 15.96 0.22 9.71
CA PRO A 275 17.37 0.60 9.66
C PRO A 275 17.62 1.91 10.42
N HIS A 276 18.77 2.02 11.06
CA HIS A 276 19.23 3.24 11.71
C HIS A 276 20.48 3.77 10.98
N GLY A 277 20.85 5.04 11.19
CA GLY A 277 21.95 5.67 10.45
C GLY A 277 23.34 5.02 10.62
N SER A 278 23.50 4.09 11.57
CA SER A 278 24.71 3.28 11.76
C SER A 278 24.59 1.84 11.26
N THR A 279 23.47 1.46 10.65
CA THR A 279 23.26 0.11 10.13
C THR A 279 24.27 -0.17 9.01
N PRO A 280 25.11 -1.21 9.14
CA PRO A 280 26.02 -1.60 8.08
C PRO A 280 25.23 -2.00 6.85
N THR A 281 25.62 -1.50 5.68
CA THR A 281 25.04 -1.93 4.41
C THR A 281 25.57 -3.32 4.05
N PRO A 282 24.76 -4.39 4.12
CA PRO A 282 25.23 -5.72 3.79
C PRO A 282 25.51 -5.82 2.28
N GLN A 283 26.62 -6.47 1.94
CA GLN A 283 26.89 -6.88 0.57
C GLN A 283 26.27 -8.26 0.34
N ILE A 284 25.11 -8.28 -0.31
CA ILE A 284 24.43 -9.52 -0.69
C ILE A 284 24.46 -9.72 -2.21
N SER A 285 24.35 -10.98 -2.64
CA SER A 285 24.31 -11.30 -4.07
C SER A 285 22.98 -10.87 -4.69
N ALA A 286 22.92 -10.75 -6.02
CA ALA A 286 21.66 -10.53 -6.72
C ALA A 286 20.66 -11.65 -6.40
N LYS A 287 21.12 -12.90 -6.32
CA LYS A 287 20.26 -14.03 -5.93
C LYS A 287 19.61 -13.85 -4.56
N ASP A 288 20.33 -13.27 -3.60
CA ASP A 288 19.78 -13.00 -2.26
C ASP A 288 18.81 -11.81 -2.27
N ARG A 289 19.04 -10.79 -3.11
CA ARG A 289 18.08 -9.68 -3.30
C ARG A 289 16.75 -10.19 -3.83
N TRP A 290 16.79 -11.05 -4.85
CA TRP A 290 15.65 -11.64 -5.53
C TRP A 290 15.20 -12.93 -4.82
N SER A 291 14.83 -12.79 -3.55
CA SER A 291 14.35 -13.86 -2.68
C SER A 291 13.19 -13.39 -1.81
N VAL A 292 12.31 -14.30 -1.43
CA VAL A 292 11.24 -14.00 -0.46
C VAL A 292 11.78 -14.34 0.94
N PRO A 293 11.64 -13.43 1.93
CA PRO A 293 12.01 -13.73 3.32
C PRO A 293 11.32 -15.00 3.83
N THR A 294 12.00 -15.74 4.70
CA THR A 294 11.47 -16.98 5.31
C THR A 294 10.94 -16.75 6.72
N GLU A 295 11.18 -15.56 7.27
CA GLU A 295 10.74 -15.15 8.59
C GLU A 295 9.22 -15.12 8.67
N GLU A 296 8.68 -15.59 9.79
CA GLU A 296 7.25 -15.50 10.03
C GLU A 296 6.81 -14.05 10.21
N PHE A 297 5.60 -13.78 9.73
CA PHE A 297 4.92 -12.52 9.98
C PHE A 297 4.59 -12.39 11.47
N ASP A 298 4.77 -11.20 12.03
CA ASP A 298 4.32 -10.88 13.38
C ASP A 298 2.80 -11.07 13.52
N ASN A 299 2.31 -11.27 14.74
CA ASN A 299 0.87 -11.41 15.00
C ASN A 299 0.11 -10.06 14.99
N PHE A 300 0.75 -8.97 14.60
CA PHE A 300 0.18 -7.63 14.51
C PHE A 300 0.73 -6.87 13.31
N ALA A 301 -0.03 -5.88 12.83
CA ALA A 301 0.46 -4.86 11.91
C ALA A 301 0.63 -3.52 12.68
N PRO A 302 1.45 -2.59 12.18
CA PRO A 302 1.46 -1.22 12.68
C PRO A 302 0.05 -0.61 12.62
N PHE A 303 -0.42 -0.07 13.75
CA PHE A 303 -1.68 0.68 13.93
C PHE A 303 -3.02 -0.10 13.97
#